data_AF-A0AA45R7M2-F1
#
_entry.id   AF-A0AA45R7M2-F1
#
_cell.length_a   1.000
_cell.length_b   1.000
_cell.length_c   1.000
_cell.angle_alpha   90.00
_cell.angle_beta   90.00
_cell.angle_gamma   90.00
#
_symmetry.space_group_name_H-M   'P 1'
#
loop_
_entity.id
_entity.type
_entity.pdbx_description
1 polymer ?
#
loop_
_entity_poly.entity_id
_entity_poly.type
_entity_poly.pdbx_seq_one_letter_code
_entity_poly.pdbx_strand_id
1 'polypeptide(L)'
;MDIYTDGACRPNPGPGGWGVLLRYGAHERELCGGEAGVTTNNRMELTAPIRALDALTRPSVVRLHTDSTYVRNGITQWIKGWKAKGWLTKGKEPVKNADLWRELDRATARHRVEWRWVKGHAGDEGNERADQLAERGLLEAVEAAKSNPAAAAERAAEVLRGRVGADAELAAERASARLF
;
A
#
# COMPACT_ATOMS: atom_id res chain seq x y z
N MET A 1 -13.80 16.54 -0.36
CA MET A 1 -12.55 16.52 0.42
C MET A 1 -11.44 16.05 -0.50
N ASP A 2 -10.27 16.66 -0.39
CA ASP A 2 -9.05 16.22 -1.06
C ASP A 2 -8.22 15.37 -0.09
N ILE A 3 -7.64 14.30 -0.61
CA ILE A 3 -6.72 13.43 0.11
C ILE A 3 -5.50 13.25 -0.78
N TYR A 4 -4.31 13.52 -0.27
CA TYR A 4 -3.04 13.30 -0.96
C TYR A 4 -2.29 12.19 -0.24
N THR A 5 -1.69 11.26 -0.99
CA THR A 5 -1.06 10.07 -0.42
C THR A 5 0.24 9.74 -1.12
N ASP A 6 1.25 9.38 -0.36
CA ASP A 6 2.53 8.93 -0.88
C ASP A 6 3.17 7.84 0.00
N GLY A 7 4.15 7.11 -0.54
CA GLY A 7 4.90 6.06 0.13
C GLY A 7 6.37 6.04 -0.25
N ALA A 8 7.22 5.82 0.75
CA ALA A 8 8.67 5.77 0.63
C ALA A 8 9.23 4.46 1.22
N CYS A 9 10.28 3.90 0.63
CA CYS A 9 10.97 2.72 1.17
C CYS A 9 12.45 2.76 0.80
N ARG A 10 13.35 2.71 1.80
CA ARG A 10 14.81 2.77 1.57
C ARG A 10 15.59 1.90 2.58
N PRO A 11 16.40 0.93 2.11
CA PRO A 11 16.44 0.39 0.74
C PRO A 11 15.09 -0.27 0.35
N ASN A 12 14.93 -0.69 -0.91
CA ASN A 12 13.69 -1.32 -1.40
C ASN A 12 13.98 -2.75 -1.91
N PRO A 13 13.69 -3.82 -1.14
CA PRO A 13 12.93 -3.82 0.10
C PRO A 13 13.75 -3.42 1.34
N GLY A 14 13.07 -2.94 2.38
CA GLY A 14 13.67 -2.40 3.61
C GLY A 14 12.62 -1.68 4.47
N PRO A 15 13.03 -0.89 5.47
CA PRO A 15 12.10 -0.02 6.19
C PRO A 15 11.38 0.93 5.24
N GLY A 16 10.12 1.23 5.55
CA GLY A 16 9.26 2.07 4.71
C GLY A 16 8.37 2.99 5.52
N GLY A 17 7.91 4.06 4.89
CA GLY A 17 6.99 5.05 5.45
C GLY A 17 5.89 5.40 4.48
N TRP A 18 4.74 5.81 4.99
CA TRP A 18 3.60 6.31 4.24
C TRP A 18 3.12 7.64 4.80
N GLY A 19 2.60 8.50 3.93
CA GLY A 19 2.16 9.84 4.26
C GLY A 19 0.80 10.17 3.67
N VAL A 20 -0.02 10.91 4.42
CA VAL A 20 -1.35 11.35 4.02
C VAL A 20 -1.60 12.78 4.46
N LEU A 21 -2.05 13.62 3.53
CA LEU A 21 -2.66 14.90 3.83
C LEU A 21 -4.16 14.83 3.48
N LEU A 22 -5.04 15.02 4.47
CA LEU A 22 -6.47 15.21 4.26
C LEU A 22 -6.80 16.70 4.32
N ARG A 23 -7.54 17.21 3.33
CA ARG A 23 -7.94 18.62 3.23
C ARG A 23 -9.45 18.77 3.00
N TYR A 24 -10.13 19.45 3.92
CA TYR A 24 -11.55 19.77 3.83
C TYR A 24 -11.79 21.26 4.10
N GLY A 25 -11.99 22.04 3.02
CA GLY A 25 -12.05 23.49 3.11
C GLY A 25 -10.72 24.04 3.60
N ALA A 26 -10.75 24.82 4.69
CA ALA A 26 -9.56 25.35 5.34
C ALA A 26 -8.92 24.39 6.36
N HIS A 27 -9.54 23.24 6.63
CA HIS A 27 -9.03 22.30 7.62
C HIS A 27 -8.14 21.25 6.96
N GLU A 28 -6.98 21.04 7.57
CA GLU A 28 -6.02 20.02 7.17
C GLU A 28 -5.76 19.05 8.32
N ARG A 29 -5.50 17.79 7.94
CA ARG A 29 -5.06 16.76 8.86
C ARG A 29 -3.97 15.93 8.20
N GLU A 30 -2.82 15.86 8.85
CA GLU A 30 -1.70 15.04 8.42
C GLU A 30 -1.73 13.69 9.15
N LEU A 31 -1.43 12.60 8.44
CA LEU A 31 -1.18 11.28 9.02
C LEU A 31 0.10 10.73 8.39
N CYS A 32 0.91 10.06 9.20
CA CYS A 32 2.04 9.28 8.70
C CYS A 32 2.27 8.08 9.60
N GLY A 33 3.05 7.13 9.09
CA GLY A 33 3.56 6.01 9.85
C GLY A 33 4.55 5.23 9.00
N GLY A 34 5.11 4.17 9.57
CA GLY A 34 6.07 3.35 8.85
C GLY A 34 6.16 1.92 9.36
N GLU A 35 6.80 1.09 8.56
CA GLU A 35 7.12 -0.30 8.86
C GLU A 35 8.63 -0.43 9.06
N ALA A 36 9.05 -0.71 10.29
CA ALA A 36 10.46 -0.93 10.64
C ALA A 36 11.02 -2.26 10.09
N GLY A 37 10.13 -3.21 9.78
CA GLY A 37 10.48 -4.47 9.14
C GLY A 37 10.72 -4.33 7.63
N VAL A 38 10.90 -5.45 6.94
CA VAL A 38 11.12 -5.45 5.49
C VAL A 38 9.80 -5.24 4.76
N THR A 39 9.66 -4.07 4.12
CA THR A 39 8.55 -3.70 3.26
C THR A 39 9.04 -3.25 1.88
N THR A 40 8.18 -2.65 1.05
CA THR A 40 8.54 -2.11 -0.27
C THR A 40 7.83 -0.79 -0.54
N ASN A 41 8.32 -0.01 -1.51
CA ASN A 41 7.69 1.25 -1.91
C ASN A 41 6.20 1.05 -2.26
N ASN A 42 5.91 0.08 -3.13
CA ASN A 42 4.54 -0.23 -3.56
C ASN A 42 3.61 -0.62 -2.42
N ARG A 43 4.13 -1.22 -1.34
CA ARG A 43 3.31 -1.53 -0.16
C ARG A 43 2.99 -0.25 0.60
N MET A 44 3.96 0.65 0.78
CA MET A 44 3.72 1.94 1.43
C MET A 44 2.78 2.84 0.62
N GLU A 45 2.93 2.87 -0.70
CA GLU A 45 2.01 3.55 -1.62
C GLU A 45 0.58 3.00 -1.53
N LEU A 46 0.39 1.71 -1.24
CA LEU A 46 -0.93 1.12 -0.99
C LEU A 46 -1.45 1.40 0.42
N THR A 47 -0.57 1.37 1.42
CA THR A 47 -0.92 1.63 2.82
C THR A 47 -1.44 3.05 3.00
N ALA A 48 -0.82 4.05 2.35
CA ALA A 48 -1.23 5.45 2.47
C ALA A 48 -2.73 5.69 2.17
N PRO A 49 -3.29 5.30 1.00
CA PRO A 49 -4.72 5.46 0.72
C PRO A 49 -5.61 4.59 1.60
N ILE A 50 -5.17 3.40 2.03
CA ILE A 50 -5.92 2.57 3.00
C ILE A 50 -6.10 3.34 4.31
N ARG A 51 -5.00 3.84 4.88
CA ARG A 51 -5.01 4.59 6.15
C ARG A 51 -5.79 5.90 6.05
N ALA A 52 -5.70 6.58 4.90
CA ALA A 52 -6.48 7.78 4.65
C ALA A 52 -7.99 7.51 4.68
N LEU A 53 -8.45 6.44 4.01
CA LEU A 53 -9.86 6.07 3.95
C LEU A 53 -10.35 5.49 5.29
N ASP A 54 -9.52 4.73 6.00
CA ASP A 54 -9.84 4.21 7.34
C ASP A 54 -9.99 5.30 8.40
N ALA A 55 -9.29 6.43 8.25
CA ALA A 55 -9.42 7.56 9.15
C ALA A 55 -10.78 8.28 9.04
N LEU A 56 -11.57 8.00 7.99
CA LEU A 56 -12.88 8.62 7.78
C LEU A 56 -13.95 7.89 8.59
N THR A 57 -14.61 8.62 9.50
CA THR A 57 -15.61 8.04 10.41
C THR A 57 -16.97 7.78 9.78
N ARG A 58 -17.18 8.21 8.53
CA ARG A 58 -18.45 8.05 7.80
C ARG A 58 -18.23 7.96 6.29
N PRO A 59 -19.19 7.35 5.55
CA PRO A 59 -19.20 7.40 4.09
C PRO A 59 -19.04 8.83 3.58
N SER A 60 -18.14 9.02 2.61
CA SER A 60 -17.67 10.35 2.19
C SER A 60 -17.38 10.37 0.70
N VAL A 61 -17.45 11.55 0.10
CA VAL A 61 -17.01 11.79 -1.29
C VAL A 61 -15.62 12.42 -1.26
N VAL A 62 -14.64 11.71 -1.82
CA VAL A 62 -13.23 12.08 -1.72
C VAL A 62 -12.56 12.11 -3.09
N ARG A 63 -11.70 13.11 -3.30
CA ARG A 63 -10.76 13.20 -4.42
C ARG A 63 -9.41 12.74 -3.88
N LEU A 64 -8.97 11.55 -4.27
CA LEU A 64 -7.74 10.94 -3.78
C LEU A 64 -6.65 11.11 -4.83
N HIS A 65 -5.63 11.88 -4.48
CA HIS A 65 -4.47 12.23 -5.29
C HIS A 65 -3.27 11.35 -4.92
N THR A 66 -2.64 10.77 -5.94
CA THR A 66 -1.41 9.99 -5.81
C THR A 66 -0.62 10.08 -7.10
N ASP A 67 0.70 10.10 -7.02
CA ASP A 67 1.59 9.96 -8.17
C ASP A 67 1.98 8.50 -8.48
N SER A 68 1.64 7.57 -7.58
CA SER A 68 1.88 6.15 -7.76
C SER A 68 1.17 5.62 -9.01
N THR A 69 1.98 5.29 -10.01
CA THR A 69 1.50 4.58 -11.19
C THR A 69 1.01 3.16 -10.84
N TYR A 70 1.55 2.56 -9.78
CA TYR A 70 1.15 1.24 -9.31
C TYR A 70 -0.28 1.27 -8.73
N VAL A 71 -0.58 2.20 -7.83
CA VAL A 71 -1.91 2.40 -7.26
C VAL A 71 -2.91 2.78 -8.36
N ARG A 72 -2.55 3.76 -9.20
CA ARG A 72 -3.38 4.21 -10.33
C ARG A 72 -3.79 3.06 -11.22
N ASN A 73 -2.82 2.31 -11.75
CA ASN A 73 -3.12 1.22 -12.69
C ASN A 73 -3.89 0.09 -12.00
N GLY A 74 -3.58 -0.22 -10.74
CA GLY A 74 -4.28 -1.28 -10.02
C GLY A 74 -5.75 -0.98 -9.77
N ILE A 75 -6.09 0.23 -9.32
CA ILE A 75 -7.49 0.64 -9.15
C ILE A 75 -8.23 0.75 -10.48
N THR A 76 -7.60 1.37 -11.49
CA THR A 76 -8.33 1.73 -12.73
C THR A 76 -8.42 0.58 -13.73
N GLN A 77 -7.47 -0.37 -13.70
CA GLN A 77 -7.35 -1.40 -14.73
C GLN A 77 -7.40 -2.82 -14.17
N TRP A 78 -6.69 -3.10 -13.06
CA TRP A 78 -6.40 -4.49 -12.68
C TRP A 78 -7.40 -5.08 -11.69
N ILE A 79 -7.86 -4.30 -10.71
CA ILE A 79 -8.60 -4.79 -9.54
C ILE A 79 -9.89 -5.54 -9.92
N LYS A 80 -10.61 -5.08 -10.96
CA LYS A 80 -11.81 -5.75 -11.46
C LYS A 80 -11.49 -7.17 -11.96
N GLY A 81 -10.41 -7.30 -12.72
CA GLY A 81 -9.94 -8.58 -13.25
C GLY A 81 -9.44 -9.51 -12.15
N TRP A 82 -8.74 -8.98 -11.16
CA TRP A 82 -8.29 -9.77 -10.01
C TRP A 82 -9.45 -10.28 -9.17
N LYS A 83 -10.44 -9.43 -8.86
CA LYS A 83 -11.64 -9.85 -8.12
C LYS A 83 -12.40 -10.97 -8.83
N ALA A 84 -12.59 -10.85 -10.14
CA ALA A 84 -13.25 -11.88 -10.95
C ALA A 84 -12.48 -13.22 -10.98
N LYS A 85 -11.16 -13.19 -10.74
CA LYS A 85 -10.28 -14.36 -10.73
C LYS A 85 -9.91 -14.82 -9.31
N GLY A 86 -10.65 -14.40 -8.29
CA GLY A 86 -10.38 -14.79 -6.90
C GLY A 86 -9.05 -14.26 -6.35
N TRP A 87 -8.54 -13.15 -6.89
CA TRP A 87 -7.23 -12.55 -6.59
C TRP A 87 -6.03 -13.40 -7.02
N LEU A 88 -6.19 -14.15 -8.12
CA LEU A 88 -5.13 -14.91 -8.76
C LEU A 88 -4.69 -14.28 -10.08
N THR A 89 -3.41 -14.43 -10.40
CA THR A 89 -2.82 -14.08 -11.70
C THR A 89 -3.23 -15.10 -12.76
N LYS A 90 -2.87 -14.85 -14.04
CA LYS A 90 -3.07 -15.85 -15.11
C LYS A 90 -2.35 -17.17 -14.84
N GLY A 91 -1.24 -17.13 -14.10
CA GLY A 91 -0.53 -18.32 -13.65
C GLY A 91 -1.26 -19.09 -12.55
N LYS A 92 -2.40 -18.61 -12.03
CA LYS A 92 -3.04 -19.10 -10.79
C LYS A 92 -2.27 -18.78 -9.52
N GLU A 93 -1.29 -17.88 -9.56
CA GLU A 93 -0.55 -17.47 -8.37
C GLU A 93 -1.24 -16.31 -7.68
N PRO A 94 -1.13 -16.16 -6.35
CA PRO A 94 -1.66 -14.98 -5.67
C PRO A 94 -1.17 -13.68 -6.30
N VAL A 95 -2.06 -12.71 -6.46
CA VAL A 95 -1.67 -11.37 -6.92
C VAL A 95 -0.67 -10.77 -5.91
N LYS A 96 0.41 -10.17 -6.41
CA LYS A 96 1.38 -9.47 -5.56
C LYS A 96 0.68 -8.39 -4.74
N ASN A 97 0.91 -8.39 -3.43
CA ASN A 97 0.25 -7.50 -2.46
C ASN A 97 -1.28 -7.67 -2.40
N ALA A 98 -1.81 -8.87 -2.68
CA ALA A 98 -3.24 -9.15 -2.63
C ALA A 98 -3.88 -8.81 -1.26
N ASP A 99 -3.12 -8.93 -0.18
CA ASP A 99 -3.50 -8.51 1.17
C ASP A 99 -3.91 -7.03 1.20
N LEU A 100 -3.01 -6.12 0.80
CA LEU A 100 -3.27 -4.69 0.79
C LEU A 100 -4.30 -4.29 -0.28
N TRP A 101 -4.30 -4.95 -1.44
CA TRP A 101 -5.31 -4.67 -2.46
C TRP A 101 -6.72 -5.02 -2.00
N ARG A 102 -6.89 -6.11 -1.25
CA ARG A 102 -8.19 -6.49 -0.66
C ARG A 102 -8.61 -5.48 0.41
N GLU A 103 -7.67 -5.00 1.24
CA GLU A 103 -7.94 -3.94 2.20
C GLU A 103 -8.35 -2.63 1.51
N LEU A 104 -7.62 -2.21 0.48
CA LEU A 104 -7.93 -1.01 -0.29
C LEU A 104 -9.30 -1.11 -0.99
N ASP A 105 -9.66 -2.27 -1.54
CA ASP A 105 -10.98 -2.51 -2.14
C ASP A 105 -12.10 -2.33 -1.11
N ARG A 106 -11.94 -2.91 0.09
CA ARG A 106 -12.91 -2.76 1.19
C ARG A 106 -13.01 -1.31 1.67
N ALA A 107 -11.88 -0.64 1.86
CA ALA A 107 -11.84 0.75 2.29
C ALA A 107 -12.53 1.65 1.24
N THR A 108 -12.20 1.45 -0.03
CA THR A 108 -12.81 2.19 -1.17
C THR A 108 -14.32 1.96 -1.24
N ALA A 109 -14.80 0.74 -0.99
CA ALA A 109 -16.24 0.43 -1.07
C ALA A 109 -17.11 1.19 -0.06
N ARG A 110 -16.54 1.70 1.05
CA ARG A 110 -17.27 2.52 2.03
C ARG A 110 -17.46 3.98 1.60
N HIS A 111 -16.76 4.42 0.55
CA HIS A 111 -16.72 5.82 0.14
C HIS A 111 -16.97 5.96 -1.37
N ARG A 112 -17.33 7.17 -1.81
CA ARG A 112 -17.30 7.51 -3.22
C ARG A 112 -15.94 8.14 -3.52
N VAL A 113 -15.02 7.31 -4.01
CA VAL A 113 -13.64 7.72 -4.28
C VAL A 113 -13.48 8.11 -5.75
N GLU A 114 -13.02 9.32 -5.97
CA GLU A 114 -12.57 9.83 -7.25
C GLU A 114 -11.04 9.85 -7.27
N TRP A 115 -10.45 9.02 -8.12
CA TRP A 115 -8.99 8.88 -8.21
C TRP A 115 -8.40 9.93 -9.14
N ARG A 116 -7.45 10.69 -8.64
CA ARG A 116 -6.69 11.71 -9.37
C ARG A 116 -5.23 11.28 -9.40
N TRP A 117 -4.71 11.05 -10.59
CA TRP A 117 -3.29 10.83 -10.75
C TRP A 117 -2.61 12.17 -10.99
N VAL A 118 -1.62 12.46 -10.17
CA VAL A 118 -0.73 13.61 -10.35
C VAL A 118 0.60 13.11 -10.88
N LYS A 119 1.29 13.93 -11.68
CA LYS A 119 2.63 13.57 -12.14
C LYS A 119 3.60 13.85 -10.99
N GLY A 120 4.41 12.87 -10.61
CA GLY A 120 5.43 13.05 -9.56
C GLY A 120 6.36 14.23 -9.87
N HIS A 121 6.76 14.97 -8.83
CA HIS A 121 7.59 16.17 -8.89
C HIS A 121 7.03 17.33 -9.74
N ALA A 122 5.70 17.46 -9.86
CA ALA A 122 5.07 18.51 -10.65
C ALA A 122 4.64 19.76 -9.86
N GLY A 123 5.08 19.95 -8.61
CA GLY A 123 4.74 21.15 -7.83
C GLY A 123 3.34 21.14 -7.21
N ASP A 124 2.70 19.98 -7.05
CA ASP A 124 1.45 19.90 -6.28
C ASP A 124 1.80 19.91 -4.79
N GLU A 125 1.52 21.05 -4.13
CA GLU A 125 1.81 21.27 -2.71
C GLU A 125 1.24 20.17 -1.81
N GLY A 126 0.07 19.60 -2.15
CA GLY A 126 -0.54 18.53 -1.36
C GLY A 126 0.22 17.21 -1.50
N ASN A 127 0.68 16.88 -2.71
CA ASN A 127 1.50 15.70 -2.93
C ASN A 127 2.90 15.85 -2.31
N GLU A 128 3.52 17.03 -2.42
CA GLU A 128 4.80 17.32 -1.75
C GLU A 128 4.70 17.20 -0.23
N ARG A 129 3.58 17.63 0.35
CA ARG A 129 3.30 17.41 1.78
C ARG A 129 3.18 15.93 2.11
N ALA A 130 2.52 15.15 1.26
CA ALA A 130 2.39 13.70 1.46
C ALA A 130 3.73 12.97 1.34
N ASP A 131 4.61 13.35 0.41
CA ASP A 131 5.99 12.85 0.28
C ASP A 131 6.81 13.14 1.54
N GLN A 132 6.76 14.39 2.04
CA GLN A 132 7.43 14.76 3.30
C GLN A 132 6.94 13.92 4.49
N LEU A 133 5.64 13.62 4.55
CA LEU A 133 5.05 12.76 5.57
C LEU A 133 5.49 11.30 5.42
N ALA A 134 5.61 10.81 4.19
CA ALA A 134 6.11 9.46 3.91
C ALA A 134 7.59 9.33 4.29
N GLU A 135 8.41 10.34 3.97
CA GLU A 135 9.81 10.41 4.40
C GLU A 135 9.91 10.45 5.93
N ARG A 136 9.07 11.23 6.62
CA ARG A 136 9.03 11.25 8.09
C ARG A 136 8.75 9.86 8.66
N GLY A 137 7.72 9.18 8.14
CA GLY A 137 7.39 7.81 8.56
C GLY A 137 8.50 6.80 8.28
N LEU A 138 9.23 6.98 7.17
CA LEU A 138 10.38 6.14 6.81
C LEU A 138 11.53 6.33 7.81
N LEU A 139 11.86 7.58 8.15
CA LEU A 139 12.93 7.89 9.10
C LEU A 139 12.62 7.32 10.49
N GLU A 140 11.39 7.48 10.96
CA GLU A 140 10.92 6.89 12.22
C GLU A 140 11.04 5.35 12.20
N ALA A 141 10.67 4.72 11.08
CA ALA A 141 10.79 3.27 10.89
C ALA A 141 12.25 2.79 10.87
N VAL A 142 13.15 3.55 10.23
CA VAL A 142 14.59 3.27 10.20
C VAL A 142 15.19 3.33 11.60
N GLU A 143 14.84 4.35 12.40
CA GLU A 143 15.33 4.44 13.77
C GLU A 143 14.75 3.33 14.65
N ALA A 144 13.47 3.00 14.49
CA ALA A 144 12.87 1.86 15.17
C ALA A 144 13.58 0.54 14.82
N ALA A 145 13.93 0.32 13.55
CA ALA A 145 14.66 -0.87 13.09
C ALA A 145 16.07 -0.98 13.71
N LYS A 146 16.76 0.14 13.88
CA LYS A 146 18.07 0.19 14.55
C LYS A 146 17.97 -0.08 16.05
N SER A 147 16.91 0.40 16.69
CA SER A 147 16.71 0.24 18.14
C SER A 147 16.37 -1.19 18.59
N ASN A 148 15.86 -2.04 17.68
CA ASN A 148 15.58 -3.46 17.97
C ASN A 148 15.82 -4.37 16.74
N PRO A 149 17.08 -4.71 16.44
CA PRO A 149 17.45 -5.43 15.23
C PRO A 149 16.92 -6.88 15.18
N ALA A 150 16.76 -7.54 16.34
CA ALA A 150 16.23 -8.90 16.41
C ALA A 150 14.77 -8.99 15.97
N ALA A 151 13.92 -8.05 16.43
CA ALA A 151 12.51 -8.00 16.05
C ALA A 151 12.31 -7.63 14.56
N ALA A 152 13.19 -6.79 14.01
CA ALA A 152 13.17 -6.44 12.58
C ALA A 152 13.53 -7.65 11.71
N ALA A 153 14.55 -8.42 12.10
CA ALA A 153 14.97 -9.63 11.38
C ALA A 153 13.89 -10.74 11.42
N GLU A 154 13.20 -10.92 12.54
CA GLU A 154 12.12 -11.90 12.67
C GLU A 154 10.93 -11.59 11.77
N ARG A 155 10.50 -10.32 11.72
CA ARG A 155 9.43 -9.84 10.81
C ARG A 155 9.84 -9.91 9.35
N ALA A 156 11.10 -9.61 9.03
CA ALA A 156 11.63 -9.80 7.68
C ALA A 156 11.56 -11.26 7.24
N ALA A 157 11.96 -12.18 8.12
CA ALA A 157 11.89 -13.61 7.88
C ALA A 157 10.44 -14.10 7.76
N GLU A 158 9.48 -13.52 8.47
CA GLU A 158 8.05 -13.82 8.33
C GLU A 158 7.49 -13.36 6.97
N VAL A 159 7.79 -12.14 6.52
CA VAL A 159 7.39 -11.64 5.19
C VAL A 159 7.97 -12.51 4.07
N LEU A 160 9.23 -12.93 4.21
CA LEU A 160 9.87 -13.84 3.26
C LEU A 160 9.29 -15.26 3.32
N ARG A 161 9.01 -15.80 4.51
CA ARG A 161 8.35 -17.10 4.69
C ARG A 161 6.91 -17.11 4.19
N GLY A 162 6.17 -16.01 4.30
CA GLY A 162 4.83 -15.86 3.73
C GLY A 162 4.82 -15.88 2.20
N ARG A 163 5.91 -15.43 1.56
CA ARG A 163 6.15 -15.62 0.12
C ARG A 163 6.44 -17.09 -0.21
N VAL A 164 7.38 -17.71 0.50
CA VAL A 164 7.78 -19.11 0.24
C VAL A 164 6.64 -20.09 0.53
N GLY A 165 5.84 -19.86 1.57
CA GLY A 165 4.67 -20.68 1.92
C GLY A 165 3.57 -20.61 0.87
N ALA A 166 3.24 -19.42 0.38
CA ALA A 166 2.27 -19.24 -0.69
C ALA A 166 2.75 -19.85 -2.02
N ASP A 167 4.05 -19.74 -2.32
CA ASP A 167 4.65 -20.34 -3.53
C ASP A 167 4.70 -21.88 -3.43
N ALA A 168 4.98 -22.43 -2.24
CA ALA A 168 5.05 -23.88 -1.99
C ALA A 168 3.68 -24.56 -1.99
N GLU A 169 2.66 -23.94 -1.38
CA GLU A 169 1.28 -24.43 -1.37
C GLU A 169 0.69 -24.45 -2.79
N LEU A 170 0.98 -23.42 -3.59
CA LEU A 170 0.60 -23.37 -4.99
C LEU A 170 1.34 -24.40 -5.86
N ALA A 171 2.61 -24.67 -5.56
CA ALA A 171 3.38 -25.71 -6.25
C ALA A 171 2.83 -27.12 -5.94
N ALA A 172 2.43 -27.38 -4.69
CA ALA A 172 1.82 -28.64 -4.28
C ALA A 172 0.45 -28.87 -4.95
N GLU A 173 -0.42 -27.85 -5.00
CA GLU A 173 -1.71 -27.95 -5.70
C GLU A 173 -1.55 -28.19 -7.21
N ARG A 174 -0.54 -27.58 -7.85
CA ARG A 174 -0.23 -27.82 -9.27
C ARG A 174 0.30 -29.23 -9.54
N ALA A 175 1.01 -29.85 -8.59
CA ALA A 175 1.49 -31.21 -8.70
C ALA A 175 0.35 -32.23 -8.56
N SER A 176 -0.58 -32.01 -7.63
CA SER A 176 -1.77 -32.86 -7.46
C SER A 176 -2.77 -32.75 -8.63
N ALA A 177 -2.87 -31.59 -9.29
CA ALA A 177 -3.75 -31.39 -10.44
C ALA A 177 -3.23 -31.99 -11.77
N ARG A 178 -2.03 -32.59 -11.80
CA ARG A 178 -1.47 -33.30 -12.97
C ARG A 178 -1.61 -34.82 -12.89
N LEU A 179 -2.15 -35.34 -11.80
CA LEU A 179 -2.35 -36.78 -11.55
C LEU A 179 -3.79 -37.25 -11.80
N PHE A 180 -4.66 -36.38 -12.36
CA PHE A 180 -6.00 -36.70 -12.83
C PHE A 180 -6.21 -36.15 -14.24
#